data_AF-A0A2Z2HT26-F1
#
_entry.id   AF-A0A2Z2HT26-F1
#
_cell.length_a   1.000
_cell.length_b   1.000
_cell.length_c   1.000
_cell.angle_alpha   90.00
_cell.angle_beta   90.00
_cell.angle_gamma   90.00
#
_symmetry.space_group_name_H-M   'P 1'
#
loop_
_entity.id
_entity.type
_entity.pdbx_description
1 polymer ?
#
loop_
_entity_poly.entity_id
_entity_poly.type
_entity_poly.pdbx_seq_one_letter_code
_entity_poly.pdbx_strand_id
1 'polypeptide(L)'
;MSKHPDADDQQRRREEMAAHQAAASNMAQHATQQLEELQSAEFLDKLSDPEVDSEFFPHLESLLGPEMARPLMLANEGKEEFNRHFWLNENLAERIIAEHNPGRLCKGPVAAVAQGVHRTDQPVNVEFTDQERRMVWDASKVKTAFQSLAIGNRGLKAVTESTAVTRKEGGDEQEQGRMGAAFSRVFGK
;
A
#
# COMPACT_ATOMS: atom_id res chain seq x y z
N MET A 1 30.67 -13.92 -57.85
CA MET A 1 29.95 -14.76 -56.86
C MET A 1 29.36 -13.84 -55.80
N SER A 2 28.06 -13.53 -55.90
CA SER A 2 27.34 -12.71 -54.93
C SER A 2 26.27 -13.60 -54.30
N LYS A 3 26.45 -13.97 -53.03
CA LYS A 3 25.46 -14.74 -52.25
C LYS A 3 24.40 -13.76 -51.75
N HIS A 4 23.18 -13.87 -52.25
CA HIS A 4 22.03 -13.18 -51.68
C HIS A 4 21.82 -13.66 -50.24
N PRO A 5 21.71 -12.77 -49.24
CA PRO A 5 21.36 -13.19 -47.89
C PRO A 5 19.89 -13.63 -47.84
N ASP A 6 19.72 -14.80 -47.23
CA ASP A 6 18.53 -15.59 -46.91
C ASP A 6 17.20 -14.84 -46.73
N ALA A 7 16.22 -15.20 -47.57
CA ALA A 7 14.81 -14.89 -47.36
C ALA A 7 14.27 -15.55 -46.07
N ASP A 8 14.81 -16.72 -45.70
CA ASP A 8 14.44 -17.47 -44.50
C ASP A 8 14.82 -16.73 -43.20
N ASP A 9 15.95 -16.02 -43.19
CA ASP A 9 16.38 -15.22 -42.04
C ASP A 9 15.56 -13.94 -41.85
N GLN A 10 14.93 -13.44 -42.91
CA GLN A 10 13.98 -12.33 -42.81
C GLN A 10 12.63 -12.81 -42.28
N GLN A 11 12.23 -14.03 -42.64
CA GLN A 11 10.97 -14.62 -42.21
C GLN A 11 11.00 -15.03 -40.73
N ARG A 12 12.10 -15.65 -40.27
CA ARG A 12 12.32 -15.95 -38.84
C ARG A 12 12.30 -14.71 -37.95
N ARG A 13 12.95 -13.62 -38.38
CA ARG A 13 12.93 -12.35 -37.63
C ARG A 13 11.55 -11.71 -37.53
N ARG A 14 10.70 -11.89 -38.55
CA ARG A 14 9.30 -11.42 -38.51
C ARG A 14 8.46 -12.26 -37.56
N GLU A 15 8.66 -13.58 -37.56
CA GLU A 15 7.97 -14.48 -36.64
C GLU A 15 8.40 -14.25 -35.18
N GLU A 16 9.70 -14.04 -34.93
CA GLU A 16 10.21 -13.67 -33.60
C GLU A 16 9.66 -12.33 -33.12
N MET A 17 9.60 -11.30 -33.98
CA MET A 17 8.98 -10.01 -33.63
C MET A 17 7.49 -10.15 -33.35
N ALA A 18 6.76 -10.95 -34.14
CA ALA A 18 5.34 -11.19 -33.92
C ALA A 18 5.08 -11.97 -32.63
N ALA A 19 5.91 -12.96 -32.32
CA ALA A 19 5.85 -13.71 -31.06
C ALA A 19 6.16 -12.81 -29.86
N HIS A 20 7.16 -11.93 -29.97
CA HIS A 20 7.46 -10.94 -28.92
C HIS A 20 6.32 -9.93 -28.73
N GLN A 21 5.69 -9.45 -29.82
CA GLN A 21 4.53 -8.57 -29.73
C GLN A 21 3.32 -9.25 -29.10
N ALA A 22 3.05 -10.52 -29.45
CA ALA A 22 1.95 -11.29 -28.86
C ALA A 22 2.21 -11.62 -27.39
N ALA A 23 3.45 -11.95 -27.02
CA ALA A 23 3.83 -12.15 -25.62
C ALA A 23 3.70 -10.85 -24.81
N ALA A 24 4.12 -9.72 -25.38
CA ALA A 24 3.97 -8.41 -24.76
C ALA A 24 2.50 -8.01 -24.62
N SER A 25 1.65 -8.28 -25.62
CA SER A 25 0.21 -7.99 -25.52
C SER A 25 -0.49 -8.87 -24.50
N ASN A 26 -0.14 -10.15 -24.41
CA ASN A 26 -0.72 -11.06 -23.42
C ASN A 26 -0.27 -10.69 -22.00
N MET A 27 0.99 -10.29 -21.82
CA MET A 27 1.46 -9.75 -20.54
C MET A 27 0.75 -8.44 -20.16
N ALA A 28 0.55 -7.54 -21.13
CA ALA A 28 -0.22 -6.32 -20.91
C ALA A 28 -1.68 -6.61 -20.53
N GLN A 29 -2.33 -7.59 -21.18
CA GLN A 29 -3.69 -8.01 -20.88
C GLN A 29 -3.83 -8.68 -19.50
N HIS A 30 -2.86 -9.49 -19.10
CA HIS A 30 -2.85 -10.06 -17.75
C HIS A 30 -2.60 -9.00 -16.67
N ALA A 31 -1.76 -8.00 -16.96
CA ALA A 31 -1.54 -6.87 -16.06
C ALA A 31 -2.79 -5.99 -15.93
N THR A 32 -3.50 -5.73 -17.03
CA THR A 32 -4.76 -4.97 -16.99
C THR A 32 -5.87 -5.73 -16.29
N GLN A 33 -5.99 -7.05 -16.46
CA GLN A 33 -6.98 -7.87 -15.74
C GLN A 33 -6.74 -7.87 -14.22
N GLN A 34 -5.48 -7.98 -13.78
CA GLN A 34 -5.16 -7.86 -12.35
C GLN A 34 -5.44 -6.45 -11.79
N LEU A 35 -5.26 -5.41 -12.61
CA LEU A 35 -5.59 -4.04 -12.26
C LEU A 35 -7.10 -3.74 -12.25
N GLU A 36 -7.88 -4.39 -13.11
CA GLU A 36 -9.35 -4.30 -13.13
C GLU A 36 -10.00 -4.99 -11.92
N GLU A 37 -9.42 -6.10 -11.45
CA GLU A 37 -9.82 -6.74 -10.19
C GLU A 37 -9.49 -5.85 -8.97
N LEU A 38 -8.46 -5.01 -9.07
CA LEU A 38 -8.10 -3.99 -8.08
C LEU A 38 -8.90 -2.69 -8.29
N GLN A 39 -10.23 -2.80 -8.38
CA GLN A 39 -11.11 -1.63 -8.45
C GLN A 39 -10.69 -0.61 -7.38
N SER A 40 -10.51 0.64 -7.81
CA SER A 40 -9.75 1.68 -7.11
C SER A 40 -10.11 1.93 -5.63
N ALA A 41 -11.32 1.56 -5.22
CA ALA A 41 -11.74 1.63 -3.82
C ALA A 41 -11.12 0.50 -2.98
N GLU A 42 -11.15 -0.75 -3.45
CA GLU A 42 -10.53 -1.88 -2.76
C GLU A 42 -9.00 -1.79 -2.73
N PHE A 43 -8.40 -1.23 -3.78
CA PHE A 43 -6.96 -0.98 -3.81
C PHE A 43 -6.54 0.06 -2.78
N LEU A 44 -7.26 1.18 -2.66
CA LEU A 44 -7.02 2.18 -1.63
C LEU A 44 -7.26 1.62 -0.22
N ASP A 45 -8.29 0.81 -0.07
CA ASP A 45 -8.58 0.14 1.19
C ASP A 45 -7.43 -0.79 1.62
N LYS A 46 -6.93 -1.64 0.71
CA LYS A 46 -5.79 -2.52 0.98
C LYS A 46 -4.49 -1.76 1.17
N LEU A 47 -4.22 -0.74 0.36
CA LEU A 47 -2.99 0.05 0.44
C LEU A 47 -2.94 0.87 1.74
N SER A 48 -4.08 1.28 2.26
CA SER A 48 -4.14 2.05 3.50
C SER A 48 -4.27 1.17 4.75
N ASP A 49 -4.41 -0.14 4.58
CA ASP A 49 -4.48 -1.08 5.68
C ASP A 49 -3.08 -1.44 6.17
N PRO A 50 -2.73 -1.14 7.43
CA PRO A 50 -1.46 -1.53 7.99
C PRO A 50 -1.40 -3.00 8.42
N GLU A 51 -2.48 -3.79 8.27
CA GLU A 51 -2.55 -5.23 8.64
C GLU A 51 -1.96 -5.48 10.04
N VAL A 52 -2.49 -4.74 11.02
CA VAL A 52 -2.03 -4.80 12.42
C VAL A 52 -2.59 -6.02 13.16
N ASP A 53 -3.48 -6.77 12.50
CA ASP A 53 -4.03 -8.01 12.98
C ASP A 53 -2.96 -9.10 13.03
N SER A 54 -2.72 -9.61 14.25
CA SER A 54 -1.77 -10.68 14.47
C SER A 54 -2.41 -11.78 15.28
N GLU A 55 -2.56 -12.96 14.69
CA GLU A 55 -3.01 -14.17 15.39
C GLU A 55 -2.08 -14.53 16.56
N PHE A 56 -0.79 -14.17 16.46
CA PHE A 56 0.23 -14.48 17.46
C PHE A 56 0.28 -13.44 18.59
N PHE A 57 -0.06 -12.18 18.31
CA PHE A 57 0.04 -11.08 19.26
C PHE A 57 -1.25 -10.23 19.32
N PRO A 58 -2.40 -10.81 19.70
CA PRO A 58 -3.69 -10.11 19.65
C PRO A 58 -3.78 -8.90 20.58
N HIS A 59 -2.99 -8.87 21.65
CA HIS A 59 -2.94 -7.71 22.55
C HIS A 59 -2.22 -6.51 21.91
N LEU A 60 -1.25 -6.74 21.01
CA LEU A 60 -0.59 -5.66 20.28
C LEU A 60 -1.55 -4.98 19.31
N GLU A 61 -2.50 -5.72 18.73
CA GLU A 61 -3.56 -5.14 17.90
C GLU A 61 -4.40 -4.14 18.69
N SER A 62 -4.80 -4.49 19.92
CA SER A 62 -5.58 -3.57 20.77
C SER A 62 -4.83 -2.28 21.13
N LEU A 63 -3.50 -2.34 21.16
CA LEU A 63 -2.63 -1.23 21.51
C LEU A 63 -2.26 -0.36 20.30
N LEU A 64 -1.89 -1.00 19.19
CA LEU A 64 -1.39 -0.35 17.98
C LEU A 64 -2.50 0.00 17.00
N GLY A 65 -3.61 -0.74 16.97
CA GLY A 65 -4.72 -0.52 16.05
C GLY A 65 -5.23 0.93 16.05
N PRO A 66 -5.52 1.54 17.21
CA PRO A 66 -5.92 2.95 17.27
C PRO A 66 -4.85 3.91 16.74
N GLU A 67 -3.57 3.62 17.00
CA GLU A 67 -2.43 4.44 16.55
C GLU A 67 -2.15 4.32 15.05
N MET A 68 -2.64 3.23 14.44
CA MET A 68 -2.49 2.87 13.04
C MET A 68 -3.75 3.15 12.23
N ALA A 69 -4.72 3.87 12.80
CA ALA A 69 -5.96 4.18 12.11
C ALA A 69 -5.69 4.93 10.79
N ARG A 70 -6.36 4.51 9.71
CA ARG A 70 -6.21 5.05 8.35
C ARG A 70 -6.23 6.59 8.27
N PRO A 71 -7.11 7.32 9.00
CA PRO A 71 -7.11 8.78 8.97
C PRO A 71 -5.82 9.41 9.48
N LEU A 72 -5.13 8.80 10.45
CA LEU A 72 -3.87 9.27 11.00
C LEU A 72 -2.68 8.99 10.08
N MET A 73 -2.80 7.99 9.22
CA MET A 73 -1.77 7.60 8.26
C MET A 73 -1.83 8.40 6.96
N LEU A 74 -3.04 8.74 6.51
CA LEU A 74 -3.28 9.41 5.22
C LEU A 74 -3.52 10.92 5.35
N ALA A 75 -3.45 11.47 6.56
CA ALA A 75 -3.61 12.91 6.78
C ALA A 75 -2.55 13.68 5.98
N ASN A 76 -3.01 14.62 5.13
CA ASN A 76 -2.11 15.44 4.34
C ASN A 76 -1.21 16.28 5.24
N GLU A 77 0.08 15.97 5.23
CA GLU A 77 1.05 16.61 6.11
C GLU A 77 2.13 17.35 5.33
N GLY A 78 2.63 18.43 5.92
CA GLY A 78 3.83 19.12 5.45
C GLY A 78 5.10 18.34 5.80
N LYS A 79 6.20 18.64 5.12
CA LYS A 79 7.50 18.00 5.40
C LYS A 79 7.98 18.21 6.84
N GLU A 80 7.69 19.37 7.42
CA GLU A 80 8.05 19.69 8.80
C GLU A 80 7.23 18.86 9.79
N GLU A 81 5.93 18.73 9.57
CA GLU A 81 5.06 17.90 10.42
C GLU A 81 5.44 16.42 10.32
N PHE A 82 5.76 15.94 9.12
CA PHE A 82 6.28 14.58 8.93
C PHE A 82 7.56 14.33 9.77
N ASN A 83 8.53 15.26 9.73
CA ASN A 83 9.75 15.13 10.52
C ASN A 83 9.46 15.10 12.03
N ARG A 84 8.45 15.85 12.48
CA ARG A 84 8.00 15.81 13.87
C ARG A 84 7.35 14.46 14.19
N HIS A 85 6.46 13.96 13.33
CA HIS A 85 5.82 12.67 13.50
C HIS A 85 6.79 11.50 13.48
N PHE A 86 7.86 11.57 12.67
CA PHE A 86 8.95 10.59 12.69
C PHE A 86 9.48 10.38 14.12
N TRP A 87 9.86 11.46 14.80
CA TRP A 87 10.36 11.38 16.18
C TRP A 87 9.27 11.04 17.19
N LEU A 88 8.04 11.51 16.99
CA LEU A 88 6.93 11.19 17.89
C LEU A 88 6.54 9.70 17.81
N ASN A 89 6.61 9.09 16.63
CA ASN A 89 6.38 7.65 16.46
C ASN A 89 7.49 6.83 17.12
N GLU A 90 8.74 7.28 17.05
CA GLU A 90 9.87 6.63 17.73
C GLU A 90 9.68 6.69 19.26
N ASN A 91 9.36 7.88 19.78
CA ASN A 91 9.06 8.07 21.20
C ASN A 91 7.83 7.28 21.66
N LEU A 92 6.82 7.14 20.80
CA LEU A 92 5.63 6.33 21.10
C LEU A 92 5.99 4.85 21.27
N ALA A 93 6.83 4.31 20.40
CA ALA A 93 7.32 2.92 20.52
C ALA A 93 8.09 2.72 21.82
N GLU A 94 9.02 3.61 22.15
CA GLU A 94 9.76 3.58 23.41
C GLU A 94 8.83 3.65 24.61
N ARG A 95 7.84 4.55 24.58
CA ARG A 95 6.86 4.69 25.65
C ARG A 95 6.06 3.41 25.86
N ILE A 96 5.53 2.82 24.79
CA ILE A 96 4.80 1.55 24.82
C ILE A 96 5.66 0.45 25.45
N ILE A 97 6.92 0.32 25.00
CA ILE A 97 7.84 -0.70 25.50
C ILE A 97 8.15 -0.47 26.99
N ALA A 98 8.33 0.77 27.42
CA ALA A 98 8.62 1.12 28.80
C ALA A 98 7.41 0.89 29.74
N GLU A 99 6.19 1.17 29.28
CA GLU A 99 4.95 0.89 30.01
C GLU A 99 4.75 -0.62 30.25
N HIS A 100 5.18 -1.45 29.30
CA HIS A 100 5.02 -2.90 29.36
C HIS A 100 6.27 -3.65 29.87
N ASN A 101 7.44 -3.02 29.91
CA ASN A 101 8.65 -3.55 30.57
C ASN A 101 9.10 -2.65 31.71
N PRO A 102 8.26 -2.45 32.74
CA PRO A 102 8.65 -1.62 33.86
C PRO A 102 9.83 -2.26 34.61
N GLY A 103 10.81 -1.43 34.97
CA GLY A 103 11.91 -1.86 35.82
C GLY A 103 11.43 -2.33 37.20
N ARG A 104 12.38 -2.83 38.03
CA ARG A 104 12.10 -3.49 39.33
C ARG A 104 11.08 -2.78 40.24
N LEU A 105 11.03 -1.45 40.20
CA LEU A 105 10.25 -0.60 41.11
C LEU A 105 8.82 -0.30 40.63
N CYS A 106 8.50 -0.47 39.35
CA CYS A 106 7.18 -0.15 38.80
C CYS A 106 6.36 -1.46 38.69
N LYS A 107 5.76 -1.88 39.81
CA LYS A 107 4.99 -3.14 39.92
C LYS A 107 3.61 -2.89 40.51
N GLY A 108 2.70 -3.83 40.28
CA GLY A 108 1.35 -3.81 40.86
C GLY A 108 0.57 -2.56 40.46
N PRO A 109 -0.02 -1.80 41.41
CA PRO A 109 -0.81 -0.61 41.09
C PRO A 109 -0.05 0.46 40.31
N VAL A 110 1.27 0.57 40.50
CA VAL A 110 2.09 1.56 39.78
C VAL A 110 2.21 1.19 38.31
N ALA A 111 2.36 -0.09 38.00
CA ALA A 111 2.36 -0.59 36.62
C ALA A 111 0.99 -0.42 35.97
N ALA A 112 -0.10 -0.66 36.71
CA ALA A 112 -1.46 -0.43 36.23
C ALA A 112 -1.68 1.05 35.84
N VAL A 113 -1.21 1.99 36.67
CA VAL A 113 -1.28 3.42 36.37
C VAL A 113 -0.43 3.78 35.16
N ALA A 114 0.79 3.22 35.05
CA ALA A 114 1.65 3.45 33.89
C ALA A 114 1.01 2.98 32.58
N GLN A 115 0.27 1.87 32.60
CA GLN A 115 -0.44 1.33 31.44
C GLN A 115 -1.84 1.92 31.23
N GLY A 116 -2.25 2.94 32.00
CA GLY A 116 -3.57 3.55 31.89
C GLY A 116 -4.72 2.61 32.24
N VAL A 117 -4.47 1.56 33.04
CA VAL A 117 -5.50 0.62 33.49
C VAL A 117 -6.34 1.28 34.57
N HIS A 118 -7.56 1.68 34.19
CA HIS A 118 -8.49 2.39 35.08
C HIS A 118 -9.49 1.47 35.80
N ARG A 119 -9.64 0.21 35.34
CA ARG A 119 -10.57 -0.75 35.91
C ARG A 119 -9.81 -1.88 36.61
N THR A 120 -10.30 -2.31 37.76
CA THR A 120 -9.67 -3.35 38.60
C THR A 120 -9.71 -4.75 37.98
N ASP A 121 -10.53 -4.97 36.95
CA ASP A 121 -10.70 -6.22 36.22
C ASP A 121 -9.82 -6.31 34.96
N GLN A 122 -9.15 -5.24 34.55
CA GLN A 122 -8.27 -5.27 33.38
C GLN A 122 -6.89 -5.84 33.77
N PRO A 123 -6.40 -6.87 33.06
CA PRO A 123 -5.07 -7.41 33.33
C PRO A 123 -3.99 -6.38 32.95
N VAL A 124 -3.02 -6.20 33.85
CA VAL A 124 -1.80 -5.45 33.57
C VAL A 124 -0.88 -6.39 32.79
N ASN A 125 -0.64 -6.09 31.51
CA ASN A 125 0.28 -6.87 30.68
C ASN A 125 1.70 -6.38 30.91
N VAL A 126 2.42 -7.07 31.77
CA VAL A 126 3.84 -6.81 32.04
C VAL A 126 4.69 -7.86 31.36
N GLU A 127 5.89 -7.43 30.94
CA GLU A 127 6.97 -8.21 30.34
C GLU A 127 6.73 -8.59 28.87
N PHE A 128 6.79 -7.60 27.97
CA PHE A 128 6.93 -7.92 26.54
C PHE A 128 8.19 -8.75 26.31
N THR A 129 8.00 -9.83 25.57
CA THR A 129 9.06 -10.62 24.96
C THR A 129 9.91 -9.75 24.03
N ASP A 130 11.14 -10.19 23.74
CA ASP A 130 11.99 -9.54 22.74
C ASP A 130 11.30 -9.41 21.37
N GLN A 131 10.48 -10.40 21.02
CA GLN A 131 9.74 -10.41 19.77
C GLN A 131 8.66 -9.33 19.75
N GLU A 132 7.88 -9.19 20.82
CA GLU A 132 6.85 -8.14 20.95
C GLU A 132 7.47 -6.74 20.95
N ARG A 133 8.61 -6.55 21.63
CA ARG A 133 9.38 -5.30 21.57
C ARG A 133 9.75 -4.95 20.14
N ARG A 134 10.25 -5.93 19.38
CA ARG A 134 10.63 -5.74 17.97
C ARG A 134 9.41 -5.41 17.11
N MET A 135 8.27 -6.05 17.35
CA MET A 135 7.03 -5.77 16.61
C MET A 135 6.54 -4.35 16.83
N VAL A 136 6.61 -3.83 18.06
CA VAL A 136 6.27 -2.42 18.36
C VAL A 136 7.17 -1.46 17.58
N TRP A 137 8.47 -1.75 17.52
CA TRP A 137 9.42 -0.96 16.73
C TRP A 137 9.12 -1.00 15.24
N ASP A 138 8.85 -2.18 14.70
CA ASP A 138 8.57 -2.36 13.27
C ASP A 138 7.22 -1.71 12.90
N ALA A 139 6.22 -1.80 13.77
CA ALA A 139 4.97 -1.08 13.64
C ALA A 139 5.18 0.45 13.58
N SER A 140 6.02 1.02 14.45
CA SER A 140 6.34 2.46 14.40
C SER A 140 6.99 2.88 13.08
N LYS A 141 7.85 2.04 12.50
CA LYS A 141 8.44 2.29 11.17
C LYS A 141 7.38 2.22 10.07
N VAL A 142 6.48 1.24 10.14
CA VAL A 142 5.36 1.11 9.20
C VAL A 142 4.46 2.35 9.25
N LYS A 143 4.09 2.82 10.45
CA LYS A 143 3.33 4.07 10.64
C LYS A 143 3.99 5.24 9.95
N THR A 144 5.30 5.39 10.18
CA THR A 144 6.11 6.46 9.60
C THR A 144 6.19 6.34 8.07
N ALA A 145 6.32 5.12 7.54
CA ALA A 145 6.31 4.89 6.10
C ALA A 145 4.98 5.30 5.46
N PHE A 146 3.86 4.97 6.09
CA PHE A 146 2.54 5.41 5.62
C PHE A 146 2.38 6.93 5.66
N GLN A 147 2.76 7.57 6.76
CA GLN A 147 2.72 9.03 6.87
C GLN A 147 3.63 9.73 5.84
N SER A 148 4.72 9.08 5.42
CA SER A 148 5.58 9.61 4.35
C SER A 148 4.86 9.71 3.00
N LEU A 149 3.92 8.79 2.72
CA LEU A 149 3.08 8.84 1.52
C LEU A 149 2.10 10.00 1.56
N ALA A 150 1.74 10.46 2.76
CA ALA A 150 0.82 11.58 2.94
C ALA A 150 1.50 12.96 2.74
N ILE A 151 2.84 13.02 2.66
CA ILE A 151 3.57 14.28 2.45
C ILE A 151 3.11 14.95 1.15
N GLY A 152 2.47 16.12 1.29
CA GLY A 152 2.01 16.93 0.15
C GLY A 152 0.99 16.22 -0.75
N ASN A 153 0.18 15.31 -0.20
CA ASN A 153 -0.78 14.46 -0.91
C ASN A 153 -0.16 13.56 -1.99
N ARG A 154 1.14 13.27 -1.97
CA ARG A 154 1.80 12.54 -3.07
C ARG A 154 1.24 11.13 -3.26
N GLY A 155 1.01 10.39 -2.17
CA GLY A 155 0.43 9.05 -2.21
C GLY A 155 -0.99 9.06 -2.77
N LEU A 156 -1.87 9.91 -2.23
CA LEU A 156 -3.25 10.04 -2.71
C LEU A 156 -3.31 10.52 -4.16
N LYS A 157 -2.44 11.45 -4.58
CA LYS A 157 -2.34 11.90 -5.97
C LYS A 157 -1.88 10.79 -6.90
N ALA A 158 -0.84 10.05 -6.53
CA ALA A 158 -0.34 8.94 -7.34
C ALA A 158 -1.42 7.86 -7.56
N VAL A 159 -2.17 7.51 -6.50
CA VAL A 159 -3.24 6.50 -6.62
C VAL A 159 -4.44 7.02 -7.42
N THR A 160 -4.83 8.29 -7.23
CA THR A 160 -5.94 8.88 -7.99
C THR A 160 -5.59 9.11 -9.46
N GLU A 161 -4.37 9.54 -9.77
CA GLU A 161 -3.84 9.66 -11.13
C GLU A 161 -3.77 8.29 -11.81
N SER A 162 -3.20 7.28 -11.14
CA SER A 162 -3.16 5.91 -11.66
C SER A 162 -4.56 5.37 -11.95
N THR A 163 -5.51 5.54 -11.02
CA THR A 163 -6.91 5.14 -11.23
C THR A 163 -7.55 5.85 -12.43
N ALA A 164 -7.29 7.15 -12.59
CA ALA A 164 -7.86 7.94 -13.68
C ALA A 164 -7.30 7.53 -15.05
N VAL A 165 -6.00 7.21 -15.12
CA VAL A 165 -5.35 6.69 -16.33
C VAL A 165 -5.92 5.32 -16.70
N THR A 166 -6.00 4.39 -15.75
CA THR A 166 -6.54 3.04 -15.98
C THR A 166 -7.98 3.08 -16.49
N ARG A 167 -8.85 3.92 -15.90
CA ARG A 167 -10.23 4.08 -16.37
C ARG A 167 -10.30 4.59 -17.82
N LYS A 168 -9.38 5.49 -18.21
CA LYS A 168 -9.35 6.05 -19.56
C LYS A 168 -8.87 5.02 -20.59
N GLU A 169 -7.84 4.25 -20.27
CA GLU A 169 -7.30 3.22 -21.17
C GLU A 169 -8.28 2.05 -21.36
N GLY A 170 -9.01 1.62 -20.32
CA GLY A 170 -10.05 0.59 -20.45
C GLY A 170 -11.36 1.07 -21.10
N GLY A 171 -11.66 2.38 -21.05
CA GLY A 171 -12.86 2.96 -21.66
C GLY A 171 -12.71 3.32 -23.14
N ASP A 172 -11.52 3.72 -23.57
CA ASP A 172 -11.27 4.18 -24.94
C ASP A 172 -11.26 3.04 -25.99
N GLU A 173 -11.14 1.78 -25.57
CA GLU A 173 -11.22 0.62 -26.48
C GLU A 173 -12.66 0.30 -26.97
N GLN A 174 -13.72 0.74 -26.27
CA GLN A 174 -15.10 0.50 -26.69
C GLN A 174 -15.74 1.65 -27.51
N GLU A 175 -15.25 2.89 -27.41
CA GLU A 175 -15.91 4.03 -28.06
C GLU A 175 -15.36 4.37 -29.46
N GLN A 176 -14.10 4.06 -29.77
CA GLN A 176 -13.54 4.36 -31.10
C GLN A 176 -14.17 3.54 -32.24
N GLY A 177 -14.63 2.31 -31.97
CA GLY A 177 -15.32 1.48 -32.97
C GLY A 177 -16.74 1.95 -33.29
N ARG A 178 -17.43 2.59 -32.34
CA ARG A 178 -18.84 2.98 -32.48
C ARG A 178 -19.00 4.38 -33.10
N MET A 179 -18.11 5.31 -32.80
CA MET A 179 -18.12 6.65 -33.41
C MET A 179 -17.65 6.64 -34.88
N GLY A 180 -16.67 5.81 -35.25
CA GLY A 180 -16.23 5.66 -36.65
C GLY A 180 -17.31 5.06 -37.58
N ALA A 181 -18.11 4.12 -37.06
CA ALA A 181 -19.23 3.52 -37.79
C ALA A 181 -20.45 4.44 -37.91
N ALA A 182 -20.65 5.35 -36.94
CA ALA A 182 -21.72 6.34 -36.98
C ALA A 182 -21.39 7.50 -37.94
N PHE A 183 -20.14 7.99 -37.94
CA PHE A 183 -19.72 9.09 -38.83
C PHE A 183 -19.70 8.67 -40.32
N SER A 184 -19.29 7.43 -40.61
CA SER A 184 -19.31 6.90 -41.98
C SER A 184 -20.71 6.62 -42.53
N ARG A 185 -21.74 6.47 -41.66
CA ARG A 185 -23.15 6.32 -42.08
C ARG A 185 -23.85 7.64 -42.41
N VAL A 186 -23.42 8.75 -41.80
CA VAL A 186 -24.06 10.06 -41.97
C VAL A 186 -23.41 10.87 -43.11
N PHE A 187 -22.11 10.70 -43.34
CA PHE A 187 -21.36 11.46 -44.35
C PHE A 187 -20.83 10.61 -45.51
N GLY A 188 -21.20 9.33 -45.56
CA GLY A 188 -20.73 8.36 -46.55
C GLY A 188 -21.76 7.97 -47.61
N LYS A 189 -22.34 8.94 -48.33
CA LYS A 189 -22.74 8.92 -49.75
C LYS A 189 -23.51 10.19 -50.11
#